data_AF-A0A8T5LZ17-F1
#
_entry.id   AF-A0A8T5LZ17-F1
#
_cell.length_a   1.000
_cell.length_b   1.000
_cell.length_c   1.000
_cell.angle_alpha   90.00
_cell.angle_beta   90.00
_cell.angle_gamma   90.00
#
_symmetry.space_group_name_H-M   'P 1'
#
loop_
_entity.id
_entity.type
_entity.pdbx_description
1 polymer ?
#
loop_
_entity_poly.entity_id
_entity_poly.type
_entity_poly.pdbx_seq_one_letter_code
_entity_poly.pdbx_strand_id
1 'polypeptide(L)'
;MDLDKFLEKDIIEFLELKDKEREERKDEASEEIVEKISTHQTQYQLFQDAIERKDFYSAEKMFEDVKNKFARATSESEKNKYMTLMENMYTDLQNSDFENFEKKEDVEKEFVNEIKSLEKDDKLIHGKKRIEQEKELKEQKIKIKNEISECQEKIIDYLQREDLEAAIKEYKKMKARFDMYPEEPKEEKQEVFTTVISTYYQLRKLETLKRSRTENKKKQEEDKRKTLLSETKQEVMLSTKKINIYLGDKQLKNSMSEYNKLKDLFETFPRNLKEERKALYEITLKIYKQIHEKTEEIKRTTITKEKEGKEKEVPKEKEHLDFIMELKKDVREIIFLMKDQKIKEAENNLLDIRRRMTGFPPNKAIEKAMFEHLIKEITHRLNFLKQTLEVKNA
;
A
#
# COMPACT_ATOMS: atom_id res chain seq x y z
N MET A 1 -5.04 3.46 -22.66
CA MET A 1 -4.23 4.07 -23.74
C MET A 1 -2.89 4.41 -23.10
N ASP A 2 -1.79 3.84 -23.58
CA ASP A 2 -0.44 4.07 -23.03
C ASP A 2 -0.06 5.54 -23.16
N LEU A 3 0.32 6.16 -22.04
CA LEU A 3 0.84 7.53 -22.01
C LEU A 3 1.96 7.69 -23.04
N ASP A 4 2.82 6.68 -23.18
CA ASP A 4 3.96 6.65 -24.11
C ASP A 4 3.54 6.71 -25.59
N LYS A 5 2.47 6.02 -26.01
CA LYS A 5 1.97 6.08 -27.40
C LYS A 5 1.26 7.40 -27.73
N PHE A 6 0.68 8.03 -26.72
CA PHE A 6 0.05 9.35 -26.85
C PHE A 6 1.11 10.47 -27.00
N LEU A 7 2.29 10.28 -26.41
CA LEU A 7 3.39 11.25 -26.38
C LEU A 7 4.23 11.30 -27.65
N GLU A 8 4.40 10.16 -28.30
CA GLU A 8 5.15 10.09 -29.54
C GLU A 8 4.50 10.98 -30.61
N LYS A 9 3.16 11.00 -30.65
CA LYS A 9 2.40 11.83 -31.59
C LYS A 9 2.55 13.33 -31.34
N ASP A 10 2.37 13.81 -30.10
CA ASP A 10 2.40 15.24 -29.78
C ASP A 10 3.83 15.85 -29.88
N ILE A 11 4.87 15.06 -29.56
CA ILE A 11 6.27 15.50 -29.70
C ILE A 11 6.69 15.57 -31.18
N ILE A 12 6.24 14.61 -31.99
CA ILE A 12 6.43 14.63 -33.44
C ILE A 12 5.75 15.87 -34.04
N GLU A 13 4.52 16.17 -33.64
CA GLU A 13 3.76 17.34 -34.13
C GLU A 13 4.47 18.67 -33.79
N PHE A 14 5.13 18.78 -32.63
CA PHE A 14 5.97 19.94 -32.29
C PHE A 14 7.23 20.06 -33.13
N LEU A 15 7.93 18.95 -33.37
CA LEU A 15 9.13 18.93 -34.19
C LEU A 15 8.79 19.28 -35.65
N GLU A 16 7.69 18.78 -36.17
CA GLU A 16 7.16 19.12 -37.50
C GLU A 16 6.79 20.61 -37.60
N LEU A 17 6.15 21.19 -36.58
CA LEU A 17 5.88 22.63 -36.51
C LEU A 17 7.17 23.46 -36.50
N LYS A 18 8.21 23.02 -35.77
CA LYS A 18 9.51 23.69 -35.70
C LYS A 18 10.31 23.58 -36.99
N ASP A 19 10.21 22.46 -37.69
CA ASP A 19 10.86 22.26 -38.99
C ASP A 19 10.17 23.08 -40.07
N LYS A 20 8.83 23.16 -40.07
CA LYS A 20 8.06 24.02 -40.97
C LYS A 20 8.38 25.51 -40.78
N GLU A 21 8.53 25.99 -39.54
CA GLU A 21 8.98 27.36 -39.25
C GLU A 21 10.43 27.63 -39.70
N ARG A 22 11.30 26.62 -39.67
CA ARG A 22 12.68 26.76 -40.21
C ARG A 22 12.70 26.83 -41.72
N GLU A 23 11.78 26.15 -42.40
CA GLU A 23 11.59 26.28 -43.84
C GLU A 23 11.00 27.65 -44.19
N GLU A 24 9.93 28.08 -43.51
CA GLU A 24 9.32 29.40 -43.72
C GLU A 24 10.31 30.55 -43.44
N ARG A 25 11.15 30.45 -42.39
CA ARG A 25 12.22 31.44 -42.13
C ARG A 25 13.38 31.39 -43.11
N LYS A 26 13.60 30.27 -43.81
CA LYS A 26 14.58 30.20 -44.91
C LYS A 26 14.03 30.84 -46.18
N ASP A 27 12.71 30.76 -46.38
CA ASP A 27 12.02 31.40 -47.50
C ASP A 27 11.81 32.92 -47.26
N GLU A 28 11.66 33.36 -46.01
CA GLU A 28 11.56 34.79 -45.65
C GLU A 28 12.92 35.50 -45.57
N ALA A 29 14.04 34.78 -45.64
CA ALA A 29 15.39 35.36 -45.69
C ALA A 29 15.82 35.78 -47.10
N SER A 30 14.99 35.56 -48.14
CA SER A 30 15.21 36.11 -49.48
C SER A 30 14.32 37.33 -49.74
N GLU A 31 14.97 38.49 -49.63
CA GLU A 31 14.67 39.79 -50.28
C GLU A 31 13.39 40.57 -49.84
N GLU A 32 13.64 41.76 -49.26
CA GLU A 32 12.79 42.97 -49.40
C GLU A 32 11.60 43.23 -48.42
N ILE A 33 11.77 43.17 -47.08
CA ILE A 33 10.71 43.64 -46.14
C ILE A 33 11.17 44.65 -45.05
N VAL A 34 12.46 44.77 -44.74
CA VAL A 34 12.89 45.56 -43.56
C VAL A 34 12.85 47.09 -43.77
N GLU A 35 12.87 47.59 -45.01
CA GLU A 35 12.94 49.05 -45.26
C GLU A 35 11.58 49.75 -45.47
N LYS A 36 10.48 49.01 -45.70
CA LYS A 36 9.15 49.60 -45.99
C LYS A 36 8.17 49.66 -44.79
N ILE A 37 8.36 48.86 -43.73
CA ILE A 37 7.44 48.84 -42.56
C ILE A 37 7.60 50.07 -41.65
N SER A 38 8.81 50.62 -41.56
CA SER A 38 9.14 51.76 -40.70
C SER A 38 8.32 53.03 -41.02
N THR A 39 8.08 53.33 -42.30
CA THR A 39 7.42 54.59 -42.69
C THR A 39 5.90 54.61 -42.48
N HIS A 40 5.23 53.45 -42.49
CA HIS A 40 3.76 53.37 -42.45
C HIS A 40 3.20 53.50 -41.03
N GLN A 41 3.85 52.88 -40.05
CA GLN A 41 3.52 53.09 -38.64
C GLN A 41 3.75 54.55 -38.23
N THR A 42 4.79 55.21 -38.74
CA THR A 42 5.05 56.62 -38.45
C THR A 42 3.95 57.54 -38.99
N GLN A 43 3.39 57.26 -40.18
CA GLN A 43 2.33 58.11 -40.76
C GLN A 43 1.01 57.99 -40.00
N TYR A 44 0.63 56.79 -39.54
CA TYR A 44 -0.56 56.63 -38.72
C TYR A 44 -0.42 57.28 -37.35
N GLN A 45 0.76 57.15 -36.72
CA GLN A 45 1.04 57.77 -35.42
C GLN A 45 0.94 59.30 -35.50
N LEU A 46 1.52 59.91 -36.55
CA LEU A 46 1.42 61.36 -36.79
C LEU A 46 -0.01 61.83 -37.02
N PHE A 47 -0.85 60.99 -37.63
CA PHE A 47 -2.27 61.25 -37.80
C PHE A 47 -3.01 61.22 -36.46
N GLN A 48 -2.79 60.20 -35.64
CA GLN A 48 -3.38 60.12 -34.30
C GLN A 48 -2.98 61.32 -33.43
N ASP A 49 -1.69 61.70 -33.45
CA ASP A 49 -1.21 62.90 -32.77
C ASP A 49 -1.91 64.18 -33.27
N ALA A 50 -2.20 64.29 -34.57
CA ALA A 50 -2.91 65.44 -35.15
C ALA A 50 -4.38 65.49 -34.69
N ILE A 51 -5.06 64.34 -34.63
CA ILE A 51 -6.42 64.22 -34.11
C ILE A 51 -6.49 64.59 -32.63
N GLU A 52 -5.57 64.06 -31.80
CA GLU A 52 -5.49 64.39 -30.36
C GLU A 52 -5.25 65.89 -30.11
N ARG A 53 -4.41 66.52 -30.94
CA ARG A 53 -4.11 67.96 -30.88
C ARG A 53 -5.19 68.84 -31.52
N LYS A 54 -6.25 68.24 -32.07
CA LYS A 54 -7.32 68.93 -32.81
C LYS A 54 -6.81 69.74 -34.02
N ASP A 55 -5.70 69.30 -34.62
CA ASP A 55 -5.13 69.87 -35.83
C ASP A 55 -5.63 69.11 -37.08
N PHE A 56 -6.91 69.33 -37.39
CA PHE A 56 -7.61 68.59 -38.44
C PHE A 56 -7.12 68.90 -39.85
N TYR A 57 -6.56 70.09 -40.09
CA TYR A 57 -5.94 70.42 -41.37
C TYR A 57 -4.72 69.53 -41.65
N SER A 58 -3.91 69.27 -40.62
CA SER A 58 -2.79 68.33 -40.72
C SER A 58 -3.28 66.90 -40.89
N ALA A 59 -4.33 66.48 -40.17
CA ALA A 59 -4.91 65.14 -40.29
C ALA A 59 -5.51 64.90 -41.70
N GLU A 60 -6.23 65.86 -42.26
CA GLU A 60 -6.80 65.81 -43.62
C GLU A 60 -5.69 65.72 -44.67
N LYS A 61 -4.65 66.55 -44.56
CA LYS A 61 -3.51 66.50 -45.47
C LYS A 61 -2.80 65.14 -45.43
N MET A 62 -2.66 64.54 -44.24
CA MET A 62 -2.09 63.20 -44.09
C MET A 62 -2.99 62.13 -44.72
N PHE A 63 -4.32 62.25 -44.57
CA PHE A 63 -5.27 61.34 -45.20
C PHE A 63 -5.23 61.45 -46.73
N GLU A 64 -5.20 62.66 -47.28
CA GLU A 64 -5.04 62.90 -48.72
C GLU A 64 -3.69 62.39 -49.25
N ASP A 65 -2.61 62.52 -48.49
CA ASP A 65 -1.32 61.93 -48.85
C ASP A 65 -1.40 60.40 -48.94
N VAL A 66 -2.11 59.73 -48.02
CA VAL A 66 -2.32 58.27 -48.05
C VAL A 66 -3.23 57.88 -49.22
N LYS A 67 -4.30 58.63 -49.49
CA LYS A 67 -5.21 58.43 -50.63
C LYS A 67 -4.50 58.59 -51.97
N ASN A 68 -3.64 59.59 -52.10
CA ASN A 68 -2.80 59.78 -53.28
C ASN A 68 -1.79 58.65 -53.47
N LYS A 69 -1.23 58.11 -52.38
CA LYS A 69 -0.38 56.91 -52.42
C LYS A 69 -1.16 55.66 -52.83
N PHE A 70 -2.38 55.47 -52.31
CA PHE A 70 -3.28 54.41 -52.74
C PHE A 70 -3.58 54.48 -54.25
N ALA A 71 -3.91 55.66 -54.76
CA ALA A 71 -4.21 55.87 -56.18
C ALA A 71 -3.01 55.59 -57.10
N ARG A 72 -1.78 55.82 -56.62
CA ARG A 72 -0.54 55.59 -57.36
C ARG A 72 0.06 54.19 -57.17
N ALA A 73 -0.48 53.40 -56.24
CA ALA A 73 0.01 52.05 -55.97
C ALA A 73 -0.27 51.12 -57.17
N THR A 74 0.76 50.42 -57.64
CA THR A 74 0.68 49.52 -58.80
C THR A 74 0.42 48.08 -58.40
N SER A 75 0.78 47.68 -57.18
CA SER A 75 0.57 46.33 -56.66
C SER A 75 -0.69 46.24 -55.78
N GLU A 76 -1.40 45.11 -55.88
CA GLU A 76 -2.60 44.85 -55.06
C GLU A 76 -2.26 44.80 -53.56
N SER A 77 -1.05 44.34 -53.21
CA SER A 77 -0.55 44.36 -51.83
C SER A 77 -0.40 45.78 -51.29
N GLU A 78 0.17 46.71 -52.07
CA GLU A 78 0.32 48.12 -51.65
C GLU A 78 -1.03 48.84 -51.60
N LYS A 79 -1.94 48.55 -52.54
CA LYS A 79 -3.32 49.07 -52.49
C LYS A 79 -4.02 48.63 -51.21
N ASN A 80 -3.98 47.33 -50.88
CA ASN A 80 -4.58 46.81 -49.66
C ASN A 80 -3.99 47.45 -48.39
N LYS A 81 -2.67 47.69 -48.37
CA LYS A 81 -2.00 48.36 -47.25
C LYS A 81 -2.48 49.79 -47.04
N TYR A 82 -2.52 50.60 -48.10
CA TYR A 82 -3.01 51.98 -47.98
C TYR A 82 -4.51 52.03 -47.70
N MET A 83 -5.28 51.05 -48.20
CA MET A 83 -6.70 50.92 -47.87
C MET A 83 -6.91 50.70 -46.36
N THR A 84 -6.20 49.74 -45.75
CA THR A 84 -6.27 49.49 -44.30
C THR A 84 -5.84 50.73 -43.49
N LEU A 85 -4.84 51.47 -43.96
CA LEU A 85 -4.42 52.70 -43.31
C LEU A 85 -5.50 53.79 -43.36
N MET A 86 -6.14 53.99 -44.52
CA MET A 86 -7.26 54.92 -44.66
C MET A 86 -8.46 54.51 -43.79
N GLU A 87 -8.76 53.21 -43.69
CA GLU A 87 -9.84 52.68 -42.85
C GLU A 87 -9.62 52.98 -41.36
N ASN A 88 -8.39 52.79 -40.86
CA ASN A 88 -8.04 53.08 -39.48
C ASN A 88 -8.12 54.59 -39.19
N MET A 89 -7.59 55.42 -40.10
CA MET A 89 -7.69 56.88 -39.99
C MET A 89 -9.15 57.35 -39.98
N TYR A 90 -10.00 56.75 -40.80
CA TYR A 90 -11.41 57.07 -40.85
C TYR A 90 -12.16 56.69 -39.57
N THR A 91 -11.84 55.54 -38.99
CA THR A 91 -12.44 55.07 -37.74
C THR A 91 -12.11 56.03 -36.59
N ASP A 92 -10.88 56.49 -36.50
CA ASP A 92 -10.47 57.46 -35.46
C ASP A 92 -11.13 58.83 -35.68
N LEU A 93 -11.35 59.25 -36.94
CA LEU A 93 -12.13 60.44 -37.25
C LEU A 93 -13.59 60.30 -36.80
N GLN A 94 -14.25 59.18 -37.09
CA GLN A 94 -15.64 58.92 -36.66
C GLN A 94 -15.78 58.89 -35.13
N ASN A 95 -14.79 58.37 -34.42
CA ASN A 95 -14.80 58.26 -32.96
C ASN A 95 -14.34 59.55 -32.25
N SER A 96 -13.71 60.48 -32.98
CA SER A 96 -13.37 61.79 -32.44
C SER A 96 -14.60 62.71 -32.40
N ASP A 97 -14.62 63.71 -31.51
CA ASP A 97 -15.67 64.76 -31.40
C ASP A 97 -15.71 65.70 -32.64
N PHE A 98 -15.45 65.17 -33.83
CA PHE A 98 -15.36 65.88 -35.10
C PHE A 98 -16.69 66.55 -35.48
N GLU A 99 -17.83 65.96 -35.11
CA GLU A 99 -19.16 66.54 -35.36
C GLU A 99 -19.43 67.84 -34.57
N ASN A 100 -18.63 68.17 -33.55
CA ASN A 100 -18.82 69.34 -32.68
C ASN A 100 -17.88 70.53 -32.99
N PHE A 101 -17.18 70.53 -34.12
CA PHE A 101 -16.28 71.62 -34.49
C PHE A 101 -16.98 72.69 -35.34
N GLU A 102 -17.14 73.89 -34.78
CA GLU A 102 -17.85 75.04 -35.39
C GLU A 102 -16.94 75.94 -36.26
N LYS A 103 -15.78 75.46 -36.76
CA LYS A 103 -14.80 76.32 -37.46
C LYS A 103 -14.05 75.65 -38.63
N LYS A 104 -14.75 75.36 -39.74
CA LYS A 104 -14.65 76.07 -41.04
C LYS A 104 -15.53 75.33 -42.08
N GLU A 105 -16.66 75.96 -42.40
CA GLU A 105 -17.83 75.34 -43.05
C GLU A 105 -17.68 74.72 -44.45
N ASP A 106 -16.55 74.84 -45.15
CA ASP A 106 -16.42 74.32 -46.52
C ASP A 106 -15.58 73.04 -46.61
N VAL A 107 -14.46 72.98 -45.89
CA VAL A 107 -13.53 71.82 -45.93
C VAL A 107 -14.09 70.62 -45.17
N GLU A 108 -14.74 70.88 -44.01
CA GLU A 108 -15.37 69.84 -43.18
C GLU A 108 -16.54 69.15 -43.90
N LYS A 109 -17.34 69.90 -44.66
CA LYS A 109 -18.48 69.35 -45.41
C LYS A 109 -18.02 68.56 -46.64
N GLU A 110 -16.98 69.00 -47.34
CA GLU A 110 -16.45 68.29 -48.51
C GLU A 110 -15.79 66.96 -48.10
N PHE A 111 -14.96 66.97 -47.06
CA PHE A 111 -14.29 65.77 -46.53
C PHE A 111 -15.29 64.73 -45.99
N VAL A 112 -16.27 65.14 -45.19
CA VAL A 112 -17.29 64.23 -44.64
C VAL A 112 -18.20 63.68 -45.74
N ASN A 113 -18.54 64.47 -46.75
CA ASN A 113 -19.35 64.01 -47.88
C ASN A 113 -18.58 63.07 -48.81
N GLU A 114 -17.28 63.32 -49.03
CA GLU A 114 -16.43 62.45 -49.83
C GLU A 114 -16.26 61.09 -49.14
N ILE A 115 -16.08 61.05 -47.82
CA ILE A 115 -15.99 59.76 -47.12
C ILE A 115 -17.33 59.02 -47.08
N LYS A 116 -18.46 59.73 -46.89
CA LYS A 116 -19.80 59.12 -47.00
C LYS A 116 -20.09 58.58 -48.39
N SER A 117 -19.51 59.18 -49.45
CA SER A 117 -19.62 58.65 -50.82
C SER A 117 -18.83 57.34 -50.99
N LEU A 118 -17.65 57.24 -50.35
CA LEU A 118 -16.85 56.00 -50.33
C LEU A 118 -17.49 54.87 -49.52
N GLU A 119 -18.26 55.19 -48.48
CA GLU A 119 -19.10 54.20 -47.75
C GLU A 119 -20.26 53.67 -48.61
N LYS A 120 -20.86 54.52 -49.47
CA LYS A 120 -21.96 54.12 -50.38
C LYS A 120 -21.52 53.28 -51.57
N ASP A 121 -20.27 53.43 -52.02
CA ASP A 121 -19.69 52.69 -53.15
C ASP A 121 -19.17 51.28 -52.77
N ASP A 122 -19.60 50.71 -51.63
CA ASP A 122 -19.22 49.38 -51.12
C ASP A 122 -17.71 49.16 -50.84
N LYS A 123 -16.88 50.21 -50.93
CA LYS A 123 -15.42 50.10 -50.75
C LYS A 123 -14.99 49.98 -49.28
N LEU A 124 -15.77 50.48 -48.31
CA LEU A 124 -15.42 50.53 -46.87
C LEU A 124 -16.17 49.52 -45.99
N ILE A 125 -17.21 48.84 -46.50
CA ILE A 125 -18.07 47.93 -45.70
C ILE A 125 -17.34 46.64 -45.30
N HIS A 126 -16.31 46.25 -46.06
CA HIS A 126 -15.48 45.09 -45.73
C HIS A 126 -14.58 45.28 -44.50
N GLY A 127 -14.15 46.50 -44.19
CA GLY A 127 -13.33 46.81 -43.01
C GLY A 127 -14.07 46.64 -41.67
N LYS A 128 -15.32 47.10 -41.57
CA LYS A 128 -16.12 46.99 -40.33
C LYS A 128 -16.33 45.54 -39.88
N LYS A 129 -16.68 44.63 -40.81
CA LYS A 129 -16.82 43.20 -40.52
C LYS A 129 -15.49 42.55 -40.11
N ARG A 130 -14.37 43.00 -40.70
CA ARG A 130 -13.03 42.48 -40.41
C ARG A 130 -12.54 42.90 -39.01
N ILE A 131 -12.78 44.14 -38.61
CA ILE A 131 -12.45 44.65 -37.27
C ILE A 131 -13.25 43.93 -36.19
N GLU A 132 -14.52 43.64 -36.44
CA GLU A 132 -15.38 42.93 -35.50
C GLU A 132 -14.92 41.47 -35.31
N GLN A 133 -14.55 40.79 -36.41
CA GLN A 133 -13.92 39.47 -36.37
C GLN A 133 -12.58 39.45 -35.63
N GLU A 134 -11.73 40.47 -35.82
CA GLU A 134 -10.45 40.58 -35.10
C GLU A 134 -10.64 40.80 -33.60
N LYS A 135 -11.65 41.59 -33.19
CA LYS A 135 -12.01 41.78 -31.77
C LYS A 135 -12.51 40.47 -31.14
N GLU A 136 -13.43 39.76 -31.80
CA GLU A 136 -13.92 38.46 -31.32
C GLU A 136 -12.78 37.43 -31.19
N LEU A 137 -11.87 37.38 -32.16
CA LEU A 137 -10.71 36.48 -32.14
C LEU A 137 -9.78 36.81 -30.95
N LYS A 138 -9.57 38.10 -30.65
CA LYS A 138 -8.75 38.56 -29.52
C LYS A 138 -9.37 38.19 -28.18
N GLU A 139 -10.68 38.35 -28.04
CA GLU A 139 -11.41 37.95 -26.82
C GLU A 139 -11.37 36.44 -26.60
N GLN A 140 -11.53 35.64 -27.66
CA GLN A 140 -11.41 34.18 -27.58
C GLN A 140 -10.00 33.74 -27.14
N LYS A 141 -8.94 34.36 -27.68
CA LYS A 141 -7.54 34.07 -27.28
C LYS A 141 -7.30 34.34 -25.80
N ILE A 142 -7.73 35.50 -25.31
CA ILE A 142 -7.59 35.87 -23.89
C ILE A 142 -8.31 34.85 -23.00
N LYS A 143 -9.54 34.47 -23.38
CA LYS A 143 -10.33 33.49 -22.63
C LYS A 143 -9.61 32.13 -22.55
N ILE A 144 -9.14 31.60 -23.67
CA ILE A 144 -8.46 30.30 -23.71
C ILE A 144 -7.15 30.36 -22.92
N LYS A 145 -6.37 31.46 -23.04
CA LYS A 145 -5.13 31.65 -22.27
C LYS A 145 -5.39 31.63 -20.76
N ASN A 146 -6.43 32.33 -20.30
CA ASN A 146 -6.83 32.32 -18.90
C ASN A 146 -7.27 30.93 -18.42
N GLU A 147 -8.08 30.21 -19.21
CA GLU A 147 -8.50 28.85 -18.87
C GLU A 147 -7.32 27.87 -18.77
N ILE A 148 -6.29 28.05 -19.60
CA ILE A 148 -5.05 27.26 -19.54
C ILE A 148 -4.25 27.60 -18.28
N SER A 149 -4.09 28.88 -17.95
CA SER A 149 -3.43 29.33 -16.71
C SER A 149 -4.14 28.79 -15.46
N GLU A 150 -5.47 28.84 -15.40
CA GLU A 150 -6.24 28.26 -14.28
C GLU A 150 -6.01 26.75 -14.14
N CYS A 151 -5.94 26.02 -15.27
CA CYS A 151 -5.63 24.59 -15.23
C CYS A 151 -4.20 24.36 -14.72
N GLN A 152 -3.24 25.17 -15.16
CA GLN A 152 -1.85 25.07 -14.71
C GLN A 152 -1.72 25.29 -13.21
N GLU A 153 -2.38 26.30 -12.65
CA GLU A 153 -2.39 26.55 -11.20
C GLU A 153 -2.93 25.35 -10.42
N LYS A 154 -4.07 24.78 -10.87
CA LYS A 154 -4.64 23.57 -10.26
C LYS A 154 -3.69 22.38 -10.34
N ILE A 155 -3.01 22.21 -11.46
CA ILE A 155 -2.01 21.13 -11.62
C ILE A 155 -0.88 21.32 -10.61
N ILE A 156 -0.34 22.53 -10.46
CA ILE A 156 0.72 22.83 -9.49
C ILE A 156 0.25 22.51 -8.07
N ASP A 157 -0.97 22.92 -7.69
CA ASP A 157 -1.57 22.61 -6.40
C ASP A 157 -1.71 21.10 -6.15
N TYR A 158 -2.20 20.35 -7.14
CA TYR A 158 -2.32 18.90 -7.03
C TYR A 158 -0.96 18.22 -6.95
N LEU A 159 0.05 18.72 -7.67
CA LEU A 159 1.41 18.21 -7.59
C LEU A 159 2.02 18.44 -6.20
N GLN A 160 1.80 19.60 -5.58
CA GLN A 160 2.25 19.88 -4.21
C GLN A 160 1.60 18.94 -3.18
N ARG A 161 0.34 18.55 -3.40
CA ARG A 161 -0.39 17.59 -2.54
C ARG A 161 -0.07 16.14 -2.86
N GLU A 162 0.85 15.89 -3.79
CA GLU A 162 1.15 14.57 -4.36
C GLU A 162 -0.10 13.85 -4.92
N ASP A 163 -1.13 14.56 -5.38
CA ASP A 163 -2.32 13.97 -6.03
C ASP A 163 -2.14 13.90 -7.55
N LEU A 164 -1.52 12.81 -7.99
CA LEU A 164 -1.09 12.64 -9.38
C LEU A 164 -2.29 12.36 -10.32
N GLU A 165 -3.37 11.76 -9.82
CA GLU A 165 -4.57 11.47 -10.62
C GLU A 165 -5.34 12.75 -10.93
N ALA A 166 -5.55 13.60 -9.91
CA ALA A 166 -6.19 14.89 -10.10
C ALA A 166 -5.36 15.81 -11.02
N ALA A 167 -4.03 15.81 -10.85
CA ALA A 167 -3.14 16.59 -11.70
C ALA A 167 -3.17 16.15 -13.18
N ILE A 168 -3.20 14.83 -13.46
CA ILE A 168 -3.37 14.30 -14.82
C ILE A 168 -4.73 14.72 -15.41
N LYS A 169 -5.79 14.71 -14.61
CA LYS A 169 -7.13 15.09 -15.07
C LYS A 169 -7.20 16.55 -15.50
N GLU A 170 -6.60 17.45 -14.73
CA GLU A 170 -6.52 18.88 -15.10
C GLU A 170 -5.58 19.10 -16.29
N TYR A 171 -4.48 18.36 -16.39
CA TYR A 171 -3.60 18.42 -17.57
C TYR A 171 -4.35 18.08 -18.88
N LYS A 172 -5.20 17.06 -18.86
CA LYS A 172 -6.04 16.70 -20.02
C LYS A 172 -6.99 17.83 -20.42
N LYS A 173 -7.56 18.55 -19.44
CA LYS A 173 -8.39 19.73 -19.73
C LYS A 173 -7.55 20.84 -20.33
N MET A 174 -6.38 21.13 -19.76
CA MET A 174 -5.44 22.13 -20.26
C MET A 174 -5.06 21.86 -21.73
N LYS A 175 -4.76 20.60 -22.08
CA LYS A 175 -4.50 20.20 -23.47
C LYS A 175 -5.72 20.45 -24.37
N ALA A 176 -6.91 20.01 -23.97
CA ALA A 176 -8.12 20.24 -24.76
C ALA A 176 -8.41 21.74 -24.99
N ARG A 177 -8.02 22.62 -24.05
CA ARG A 177 -8.11 24.08 -24.25
C ARG A 177 -7.06 24.58 -25.22
N PHE A 178 -5.83 24.05 -25.14
CA PHE A 178 -4.78 24.37 -26.11
C PHE A 178 -5.16 23.98 -27.54
N ASP A 179 -5.79 22.81 -27.72
CA ASP A 179 -6.25 22.34 -29.04
C ASP A 179 -7.30 23.28 -29.67
N MET A 180 -8.03 24.06 -28.84
CA MET A 180 -8.98 25.09 -29.28
C MET A 180 -8.33 26.45 -29.57
N TYR A 181 -7.02 26.61 -29.31
CA TYR A 181 -6.34 27.89 -29.47
C TYR A 181 -6.14 28.24 -30.97
N PRO A 182 -6.51 29.45 -31.41
CA PRO A 182 -6.38 29.88 -32.81
C PRO A 182 -4.96 29.73 -33.35
N GLU A 183 -4.81 29.35 -34.62
CA GLU A 183 -3.50 29.08 -35.25
C GLU A 183 -2.63 30.34 -35.42
N GLU A 184 -3.24 31.51 -35.53
CA GLU A 184 -2.53 32.79 -35.64
C GLU A 184 -2.82 33.71 -34.44
N PRO A 185 -1.80 34.40 -33.89
CA PRO A 185 -0.39 34.39 -34.30
C PRO A 185 0.32 33.14 -33.78
N LYS A 186 1.20 32.56 -34.61
CA LYS A 186 1.96 31.34 -34.26
C LYS A 186 2.76 31.50 -32.96
N GLU A 187 3.29 32.70 -32.70
CA GLU A 187 4.10 33.01 -31.51
C GLU A 187 3.32 32.87 -30.20
N GLU A 188 2.10 33.42 -30.11
CA GLU A 188 1.27 33.33 -28.90
C GLU A 188 0.85 31.88 -28.62
N LYS A 189 0.49 31.11 -29.67
CA LYS A 189 0.20 29.68 -29.55
C LYS A 189 1.44 28.91 -29.05
N GLN A 190 2.63 29.29 -29.48
CA GLN A 190 3.88 28.66 -29.06
C GLN A 190 4.20 28.90 -27.56
N GLU A 191 3.93 30.10 -27.04
CA GLU A 191 4.07 30.36 -25.60
C GLU A 191 3.16 29.44 -24.78
N VAL A 192 1.88 29.36 -25.18
CA VAL A 192 0.89 28.51 -24.52
C VAL A 192 1.30 27.03 -24.62
N PHE A 193 1.80 26.59 -25.78
CA PHE A 193 2.29 25.23 -25.96
C PHE A 193 3.49 24.90 -25.07
N THR A 194 4.43 25.84 -24.93
CA THR A 194 5.60 25.69 -24.03
C THR A 194 5.16 25.48 -22.58
N THR A 195 4.12 26.19 -22.15
CA THR A 195 3.49 26.01 -20.84
C THR A 195 2.87 24.62 -20.68
N VAL A 196 2.15 24.14 -21.70
CA VAL A 196 1.56 22.79 -21.70
C VAL A 196 2.65 21.71 -21.60
N ILE A 197 3.70 21.82 -22.41
CA ILE A 197 4.84 20.87 -22.39
C ILE A 197 5.58 20.88 -21.05
N SER A 198 5.88 22.06 -20.51
CA SER A 198 6.65 22.15 -19.26
C SER A 198 5.90 21.50 -18.08
N THR A 199 4.59 21.73 -18.01
CA THR A 199 3.69 21.12 -17.03
C THR A 199 3.66 19.59 -17.15
N TYR A 200 3.68 19.07 -18.39
CA TYR A 200 3.79 17.64 -18.64
C TYR A 200 5.10 17.04 -18.08
N TYR A 201 6.25 17.65 -18.34
CA TYR A 201 7.53 17.14 -17.85
C TYR A 201 7.60 17.11 -16.32
N GLN A 202 6.96 18.06 -15.65
CA GLN A 202 6.83 18.07 -14.19
C GLN A 202 6.02 16.87 -13.69
N LEU A 203 4.89 16.56 -14.33
CA LEU A 203 4.08 15.37 -14.02
C LEU A 203 4.87 14.07 -14.21
N ARG A 204 5.58 13.94 -15.33
CA ARG A 204 6.38 12.75 -15.66
C ARG A 204 7.46 12.47 -14.62
N LYS A 205 8.18 13.52 -14.19
CA LYS A 205 9.23 13.42 -13.17
C LYS A 205 8.69 12.93 -11.84
N LEU A 206 7.50 13.38 -11.45
CA LEU A 206 6.86 12.94 -10.22
C LEU A 206 6.33 11.51 -10.31
N GLU A 207 5.81 11.10 -11.46
CA GLU A 207 5.36 9.71 -11.67
C GLU A 207 6.54 8.72 -11.58
N THR A 208 7.68 9.04 -12.18
CA THR A 208 8.90 8.23 -12.07
C THR A 208 9.42 8.16 -10.64
N LEU A 209 9.40 9.28 -9.91
CA LEU A 209 9.76 9.32 -8.49
C LEU A 209 8.80 8.48 -7.62
N LYS A 210 7.50 8.48 -7.90
CA LYS A 210 6.54 7.61 -7.20
C LYS A 210 6.79 6.13 -7.48
N ARG A 211 6.94 5.74 -8.75
CA ARG A 211 7.20 4.34 -9.14
C ARG A 211 8.47 3.79 -8.48
N SER A 212 9.57 4.54 -8.54
CA SER A 212 10.84 4.16 -7.91
C SER A 212 10.75 4.05 -6.38
N ARG A 213 10.00 4.94 -5.69
CA ARG A 213 9.74 4.81 -4.25
C ARG A 213 8.94 3.56 -3.91
N THR A 214 7.93 3.22 -4.71
CA THR A 214 7.11 2.02 -4.51
C THR A 214 7.90 0.74 -4.74
N GLU A 215 8.74 0.69 -5.79
CA GLU A 215 9.64 -0.44 -6.06
C GLU A 215 10.68 -0.63 -4.95
N ASN A 216 11.30 0.45 -4.48
CA ASN A 216 12.26 0.38 -3.38
C ASN A 216 11.59 -0.10 -2.08
N LYS A 217 10.36 0.32 -1.78
CA LYS A 217 9.59 -0.19 -0.64
C LYS A 217 9.30 -1.69 -0.77
N LYS A 218 8.84 -2.14 -1.94
CA LYS A 218 8.60 -3.57 -2.21
C LYS A 218 9.87 -4.40 -2.02
N LYS A 219 11.00 -3.91 -2.56
CA LYS A 219 12.30 -4.59 -2.44
C LYS A 219 12.76 -4.69 -0.98
N GLN A 220 12.63 -3.62 -0.20
CA GLN A 220 12.93 -3.66 1.24
C GLN A 220 12.02 -4.62 2.02
N GLU A 221 10.73 -4.68 1.72
CA GLU A 221 9.82 -5.65 2.35
C GLU A 221 10.19 -7.10 1.99
N GLU A 222 10.59 -7.34 0.74
CA GLU A 222 11.04 -8.66 0.28
C GLU A 222 12.36 -9.08 0.96
N ASP A 223 13.31 -8.16 1.10
CA ASP A 223 14.57 -8.41 1.80
C ASP A 223 14.33 -8.69 3.30
N LYS A 224 13.47 -7.90 3.97
CA LYS A 224 13.07 -8.17 5.37
C LYS A 224 12.42 -9.55 5.52
N ARG A 225 11.57 -9.94 4.57
CA ARG A 225 10.94 -11.27 4.56
C ARG A 225 11.98 -12.38 4.39
N LYS A 226 12.96 -12.22 3.50
CA LYS A 226 14.05 -13.19 3.30
C LYS A 226 14.90 -13.35 4.56
N THR A 227 15.27 -12.25 5.21
CA THR A 227 16.05 -12.28 6.45
C THR A 227 15.30 -13.00 7.57
N LEU A 228 14.03 -12.63 7.80
CA LEU A 228 13.17 -13.27 8.80
C LEU A 228 13.03 -14.79 8.58
N LEU A 229 12.84 -15.20 7.32
CA LEU A 229 12.75 -16.62 6.95
C LEU A 229 14.05 -17.37 7.20
N SER A 230 15.19 -16.74 6.90
CA SER A 230 16.51 -17.33 7.14
C SER A 230 16.78 -17.54 8.63
N GLU A 231 16.54 -16.51 9.45
CA GLU A 231 16.70 -16.57 10.90
C GLU A 231 15.82 -17.65 11.52
N THR A 232 14.52 -17.63 11.17
CA THR A 232 13.56 -18.63 11.64
C THR A 232 14.00 -20.05 11.28
N LYS A 233 14.46 -20.27 10.05
CA LYS A 233 14.93 -21.59 9.60
C LYS A 233 16.15 -22.07 10.42
N GLN A 234 17.08 -21.18 10.73
CA GLN A 234 18.23 -21.50 11.56
C GLN A 234 17.82 -21.85 13.00
N GLU A 235 16.95 -21.05 13.61
CA GLU A 235 16.45 -21.33 14.97
C GLU A 235 15.73 -22.67 15.05
N VAL A 236 14.87 -22.96 14.06
CA VAL A 236 14.15 -24.23 13.99
C VAL A 236 15.12 -25.40 13.87
N MET A 237 16.13 -25.30 13.00
CA MET A 237 17.17 -26.33 12.87
C MET A 237 17.93 -26.54 14.17
N LEU A 238 18.32 -25.46 14.86
CA LEU A 238 19.07 -25.53 16.12
C LEU A 238 18.26 -26.18 17.23
N SER A 239 17.01 -25.76 17.43
CA SER A 239 16.13 -26.36 18.44
C SER A 239 15.82 -27.82 18.12
N THR A 240 15.56 -28.15 16.85
CA THR A 240 15.38 -29.56 16.42
C THR A 240 16.61 -30.40 16.73
N LYS A 241 17.81 -29.89 16.46
CA LYS A 241 19.06 -30.57 16.76
C LYS A 241 19.24 -30.80 18.27
N LYS A 242 18.99 -29.77 19.09
CA LYS A 242 19.06 -29.88 20.56
C LYS A 242 18.08 -30.90 21.11
N ILE A 243 16.85 -30.90 20.60
CA ILE A 243 15.83 -31.87 21.02
C ILE A 243 16.28 -33.28 20.69
N ASN A 244 16.80 -33.54 19.50
CA ASN A 244 17.30 -34.87 19.14
C ASN A 244 18.46 -35.32 20.04
N ILE A 245 19.36 -34.40 20.41
CA ILE A 245 20.43 -34.69 21.38
C ILE A 245 19.82 -35.03 22.75
N TYR A 246 18.93 -34.20 23.29
CA TYR A 246 18.29 -34.44 24.58
C TYR A 246 17.44 -35.72 24.60
N LEU A 247 16.80 -36.09 23.49
CA LEU A 247 16.09 -37.35 23.35
C LEU A 247 17.04 -38.54 23.34
N GLY A 248 18.20 -38.44 22.68
CA GLY A 248 19.26 -39.44 22.74
C GLY A 248 19.79 -39.65 24.16
N ASP A 249 20.01 -38.55 24.88
CA ASP A 249 20.48 -38.54 26.27
C ASP A 249 19.37 -38.84 27.30
N LYS A 250 18.15 -39.13 26.85
CA LYS A 250 16.96 -39.39 27.68
C LYS A 250 16.59 -38.22 28.63
N GLN A 251 17.00 -37.00 28.31
CA GLN A 251 16.68 -35.78 29.04
C GLN A 251 15.33 -35.20 28.59
N LEU A 252 14.22 -35.85 28.98
CA LEU A 252 12.87 -35.46 28.55
C LEU A 252 12.47 -34.03 28.95
N LYS A 253 12.86 -33.57 30.15
CA LYS A 253 12.58 -32.19 30.59
C LYS A 253 13.23 -31.14 29.67
N ASN A 254 14.49 -31.37 29.29
CA ASN A 254 15.23 -30.45 28.41
C ASN A 254 14.67 -30.49 26.98
N SER A 255 14.27 -31.68 26.51
CA SER A 255 13.58 -31.86 25.22
C SER A 255 12.27 -31.07 25.16
N MET A 256 11.44 -31.13 26.20
CA MET A 256 10.18 -30.37 26.26
C MET A 256 10.40 -28.86 26.38
N SER A 257 11.45 -28.43 27.09
CA SER A 257 11.80 -27.01 27.18
C SER A 257 12.15 -26.42 25.81
N GLU A 258 12.98 -27.11 25.02
CA GLU A 258 13.30 -26.67 23.64
C GLU A 258 12.10 -26.80 22.69
N TYR A 259 11.23 -27.80 22.88
CA TYR A 259 9.98 -27.88 22.13
C TYR A 259 9.06 -26.67 22.38
N ASN A 260 8.96 -26.20 23.63
CA ASN A 260 8.16 -25.02 23.93
C ASN A 260 8.68 -23.78 23.20
N LYS A 261 10.01 -23.62 23.05
CA LYS A 261 10.59 -22.54 22.24
C LYS A 261 10.18 -22.62 20.77
N LEU A 262 10.18 -23.82 20.18
CA LEU A 262 9.67 -24.04 18.81
C LEU A 262 8.18 -23.73 18.68
N LYS A 263 7.40 -24.08 19.71
CA LYS A 263 5.97 -23.78 19.76
C LYS A 263 5.73 -22.26 19.82
N ASP A 264 6.45 -21.55 20.69
CA ASP A 264 6.35 -20.09 20.82
C ASP A 264 6.74 -19.39 19.51
N LEU A 265 7.79 -19.89 18.86
CA LEU A 265 8.24 -19.40 17.55
C LEU A 265 7.19 -19.62 16.46
N PHE A 266 6.46 -20.75 16.48
CA PHE A 266 5.31 -20.98 15.60
C PHE A 266 4.12 -20.06 15.91
N GLU A 267 3.81 -19.82 17.18
CA GLU A 267 2.68 -18.97 17.58
C GLU A 267 2.90 -17.52 17.16
N THR A 268 4.14 -17.02 17.34
CA THR A 268 4.57 -15.66 17.01
C THR A 268 4.89 -15.45 15.52
N PHE A 269 5.05 -16.52 14.73
CA PHE A 269 5.35 -16.43 13.30
C PHE A 269 4.27 -15.66 12.52
N PRO A 270 4.62 -14.84 11.51
CA PRO A 270 3.64 -14.04 10.78
C PRO A 270 2.55 -14.87 10.09
N ARG A 271 1.28 -14.45 10.24
CA ARG A 271 0.11 -15.15 9.67
C ARG A 271 -0.02 -15.02 8.15
N ASN A 272 0.58 -13.99 7.57
CA ASN A 272 0.59 -13.73 6.13
C ASN A 272 1.49 -14.70 5.36
N LEU A 273 2.40 -15.41 6.03
CA LEU A 273 3.31 -16.40 5.47
C LEU A 273 2.74 -17.82 5.61
N LYS A 274 1.65 -18.10 4.88
CA LYS A 274 0.83 -19.31 5.09
C LYS A 274 1.60 -20.62 4.85
N GLU A 275 2.38 -20.69 3.78
CA GLU A 275 3.10 -21.92 3.39
C GLU A 275 4.24 -22.22 4.36
N GLU A 276 5.02 -21.20 4.71
CA GLU A 276 6.15 -21.33 5.61
C GLU A 276 5.69 -21.62 7.04
N ARG A 277 4.57 -21.01 7.46
CA ARG A 277 3.92 -21.33 8.74
C ARG A 277 3.40 -22.77 8.78
N LYS A 278 2.88 -23.29 7.66
CA LYS A 278 2.45 -24.70 7.56
C LYS A 278 3.64 -25.65 7.69
N ALA A 279 4.76 -25.36 7.01
CA ALA A 279 5.98 -26.14 7.14
C ALA A 279 6.51 -26.15 8.58
N LEU A 280 6.51 -24.99 9.25
CA LEU A 280 6.90 -24.87 10.65
C LEU A 280 5.99 -25.69 11.58
N TYR A 281 4.67 -25.64 11.35
CA TYR A 281 3.70 -26.46 12.09
C TYR A 281 3.99 -27.96 11.95
N GLU A 282 4.25 -28.43 10.73
CA GLU A 282 4.55 -29.84 10.46
C GLU A 282 5.82 -30.30 11.20
N ILE A 283 6.86 -29.46 11.24
CA ILE A 283 8.08 -29.71 12.02
C ILE A 283 7.77 -29.80 13.51
N THR A 284 7.08 -28.80 14.06
CA THR A 284 6.71 -28.76 15.48
C THR A 284 5.87 -29.97 15.88
N LEU A 285 4.90 -30.37 15.05
CA LEU A 285 4.07 -31.56 15.27
C LEU A 285 4.90 -32.86 15.23
N LYS A 286 5.83 -32.98 14.29
CA LYS A 286 6.71 -34.15 14.18
C LYS A 286 7.58 -34.29 15.42
N ILE A 287 8.16 -33.20 15.91
CA ILE A 287 8.99 -33.19 17.12
C ILE A 287 8.18 -33.56 18.36
N TYR A 288 6.96 -33.02 18.49
CA TYR A 288 6.07 -33.40 19.58
C TYR A 288 5.82 -34.92 19.63
N LYS A 289 5.52 -35.52 18.46
CA LYS A 289 5.32 -36.98 18.34
C LYS A 289 6.58 -37.75 18.76
N GLN A 290 7.76 -37.32 18.31
CA GLN A 290 9.03 -37.96 18.68
C GLN A 290 9.28 -37.92 20.19
N ILE A 291 9.04 -36.77 20.84
CA ILE A 291 9.19 -36.65 22.30
C ILE A 291 8.19 -37.56 23.00
N HIS A 292 6.94 -37.60 22.52
CA HIS A 292 5.90 -38.43 23.11
C HIS A 292 6.21 -39.93 22.99
N GLU A 293 6.61 -40.40 21.81
CA GLU A 293 7.03 -41.79 21.57
C GLU A 293 8.20 -42.18 22.48
N LYS A 294 9.23 -41.33 22.58
CA LYS A 294 10.37 -41.57 23.48
C LYS A 294 9.97 -41.56 24.95
N THR A 295 9.02 -40.72 25.33
CA THR A 295 8.48 -40.70 26.71
C THR A 295 7.81 -42.03 27.03
N GLU A 296 7.00 -42.56 26.12
CA GLU A 296 6.34 -43.85 26.28
C GLU A 296 7.33 -45.03 26.25
N GLU A 297 8.36 -44.98 25.39
CA GLU A 297 9.45 -45.96 25.37
C GLU A 297 10.23 -45.99 26.69
N ILE A 298 10.55 -44.81 27.25
CA ILE A 298 11.22 -44.70 28.56
C ILE A 298 10.32 -45.26 29.66
N LYS A 299 9.03 -44.90 29.70
CA LYS A 299 8.09 -45.48 30.68
C LYS A 299 8.03 -47.01 30.58
N ARG A 300 7.89 -47.55 29.37
CA ARG A 300 7.86 -48.99 29.13
C ARG A 300 9.16 -49.65 29.62
N THR A 301 10.32 -49.14 29.24
CA THR A 301 11.61 -49.70 29.67
C THR A 301 11.89 -49.55 31.17
N THR A 302 11.41 -48.50 31.83
CA THR A 302 11.47 -48.38 33.30
C THR A 302 10.58 -49.43 33.98
N ILE A 303 9.37 -49.67 33.44
CA ILE A 303 8.47 -50.72 33.93
C ILE A 303 9.06 -52.12 33.69
N THR A 304 9.75 -52.35 32.56
CA THR A 304 10.43 -53.64 32.29
C THR A 304 11.65 -53.83 33.18
N LYS A 305 12.44 -52.77 33.45
CA LYS A 305 13.59 -52.84 34.37
C LYS A 305 13.19 -52.94 35.84
N GLU A 306 12.05 -52.40 36.25
CA GLU A 306 11.49 -52.67 37.59
C GLU A 306 11.00 -54.12 37.73
N LYS A 307 10.63 -54.77 36.62
CA LYS A 307 10.32 -56.22 36.58
C LYS A 307 11.60 -57.07 36.56
N GLU A 308 12.58 -56.74 35.72
CA GLU A 308 13.85 -57.50 35.61
C GLU A 308 14.81 -57.25 36.79
N GLY A 309 14.77 -56.06 37.41
CA GLY A 309 15.51 -55.74 38.65
C GLY A 309 14.93 -56.38 39.91
N LYS A 310 13.72 -56.93 39.84
CA LYS A 310 13.12 -57.80 40.88
C LYS A 310 13.30 -59.29 40.59
N GLU A 311 13.87 -59.68 39.44
CA GLU A 311 13.98 -61.09 39.03
C GLU A 311 15.29 -61.79 39.45
N LYS A 312 16.14 -61.16 40.27
CA LYS A 312 17.25 -61.87 40.94
C LYS A 312 17.16 -61.97 42.46
N GLU A 313 16.04 -61.58 43.09
CA GLU A 313 15.78 -61.88 44.51
C GLU A 313 14.28 -61.95 44.87
N VAL A 314 13.40 -62.53 44.02
CA VAL A 314 11.99 -62.75 44.39
C VAL A 314 11.50 -64.18 44.06
N PRO A 315 11.89 -65.17 44.87
CA PRO A 315 10.97 -66.26 45.20
C PRO A 315 10.39 -66.10 46.61
N LYS A 316 11.21 -65.62 47.55
CA LYS A 316 10.86 -65.67 48.99
C LYS A 316 9.80 -64.66 49.41
N GLU A 317 9.80 -63.45 48.86
CA GLU A 317 8.91 -62.39 49.35
C GLU A 317 7.43 -62.60 48.97
N LYS A 318 7.16 -63.23 47.83
CA LYS A 318 5.79 -63.62 47.43
C LYS A 318 5.27 -64.77 48.29
N GLU A 319 6.08 -65.80 48.51
CA GLU A 319 5.76 -66.89 49.45
C GLU A 319 5.49 -66.35 50.87
N HIS A 320 6.24 -65.34 51.31
CA HIS A 320 6.01 -64.69 52.61
C HIS A 320 4.71 -63.88 52.67
N LEU A 321 4.35 -63.19 51.58
CA LEU A 321 3.10 -62.45 51.48
C LEU A 321 1.89 -63.39 51.47
N ASP A 322 1.98 -64.48 50.70
CA ASP A 322 0.95 -65.53 50.64
C ASP A 322 0.79 -66.20 52.01
N PHE A 323 1.89 -66.54 52.69
CA PHE A 323 1.88 -67.08 54.06
C PHE A 323 1.20 -66.14 55.06
N ILE A 324 1.51 -64.83 55.01
CA ILE A 324 0.87 -63.84 55.88
C ILE A 324 -0.63 -63.70 55.58
N MET A 325 -1.03 -63.77 54.30
CA MET A 325 -2.43 -63.71 53.90
C MET A 325 -3.23 -64.92 54.37
N GLU A 326 -2.67 -66.13 54.27
CA GLU A 326 -3.27 -67.35 54.80
C GLU A 326 -3.49 -67.26 56.31
N LEU A 327 -2.47 -66.82 57.07
CA LEU A 327 -2.61 -66.63 58.52
C LEU A 327 -3.72 -65.64 58.88
N LYS A 328 -3.89 -64.54 58.12
CA LYS A 328 -5.01 -63.60 58.35
C LYS A 328 -6.37 -64.26 58.10
N LYS A 329 -6.46 -65.12 57.08
CA LYS A 329 -7.71 -65.85 56.77
C LYS A 329 -8.07 -66.79 57.91
N ASP A 330 -7.10 -67.54 58.41
CA ASP A 330 -7.34 -68.53 59.46
C ASP A 330 -7.69 -67.87 60.80
N VAL A 331 -7.10 -66.71 61.12
CA VAL A 331 -7.51 -65.94 62.29
C VAL A 331 -8.96 -65.47 62.16
N ARG A 332 -9.39 -65.01 60.98
CA ARG A 332 -10.80 -64.62 60.75
C ARG A 332 -11.73 -65.82 60.93
N GLU A 333 -11.32 -67.00 60.47
CA GLU A 333 -12.07 -68.23 60.64
C GLU A 333 -12.23 -68.61 62.11
N ILE A 334 -11.17 -68.52 62.92
CA ILE A 334 -11.27 -68.76 64.37
C ILE A 334 -12.26 -67.80 65.02
N ILE A 335 -12.19 -66.50 64.68
CA ILE A 335 -13.14 -65.51 65.20
C ILE A 335 -14.59 -65.85 64.81
N PHE A 336 -14.80 -66.38 63.60
CA PHE A 336 -16.11 -66.84 63.16
C PHE A 336 -16.59 -68.08 63.93
N LEU A 337 -15.74 -69.10 64.07
CA LEU A 337 -16.04 -70.31 64.85
C LEU A 337 -16.35 -69.99 66.32
N MET A 338 -15.68 -69.00 66.89
CA MET A 338 -15.96 -68.49 68.24
C MET A 338 -17.34 -67.83 68.36
N LYS A 339 -17.79 -67.11 67.33
CA LYS A 339 -19.14 -66.52 67.29
C LYS A 339 -20.21 -67.60 67.22
N ASP A 340 -19.95 -68.65 66.44
CA ASP A 340 -20.85 -69.80 66.25
C ASP A 340 -20.75 -70.82 67.40
N GLN A 341 -20.04 -70.49 68.49
CA GLN A 341 -19.85 -71.33 69.68
C GLN A 341 -19.18 -72.69 69.40
N LYS A 342 -18.49 -72.84 68.26
CA LYS A 342 -17.73 -74.04 67.90
C LYS A 342 -16.33 -74.03 68.52
N ILE A 343 -16.29 -74.07 69.86
CA ILE A 343 -15.05 -73.82 70.64
C ILE A 343 -13.95 -74.84 70.36
N LYS A 344 -14.28 -76.14 70.21
CA LYS A 344 -13.27 -77.17 69.93
C LYS A 344 -12.60 -77.00 68.56
N GLU A 345 -13.37 -76.63 67.54
CA GLU A 345 -12.85 -76.36 66.20
C GLU A 345 -11.97 -75.09 66.21
N ALA A 346 -12.40 -74.05 66.94
CA ALA A 346 -11.62 -72.83 67.12
C ALA A 346 -10.30 -73.08 67.89
N GLU A 347 -10.29 -73.94 68.91
CA GLU A 347 -9.08 -74.36 69.65
C GLU A 347 -8.10 -75.11 68.73
N ASN A 348 -8.59 -76.03 67.91
CA ASN A 348 -7.76 -76.79 66.96
C ASN A 348 -7.12 -75.86 65.92
N ASN A 349 -7.92 -74.97 65.30
CA ASN A 349 -7.40 -74.02 64.31
C ASN A 349 -6.39 -73.05 64.93
N LEU A 350 -6.59 -72.61 66.18
CA LEU A 350 -5.63 -71.76 66.89
C LEU A 350 -4.30 -72.49 67.13
N LEU A 351 -4.35 -73.77 67.45
CA LEU A 351 -3.17 -74.60 67.66
C LEU A 351 -2.37 -74.77 66.36
N ASP A 352 -3.06 -74.93 65.23
CA ASP A 352 -2.42 -75.02 63.91
C ASP A 352 -1.83 -73.68 63.45
N ILE A 353 -2.45 -72.55 63.78
CA ILE A 353 -1.84 -71.22 63.59
C ILE A 353 -0.58 -71.11 64.43
N ARG A 354 -0.61 -71.47 65.73
CA ARG A 354 0.58 -71.43 66.60
C ARG A 354 1.72 -72.28 66.08
N ARG A 355 1.44 -73.47 65.53
CA ARG A 355 2.45 -74.32 64.89
C ARG A 355 3.05 -73.63 63.67
N ARG A 356 2.23 -73.05 62.79
CA ARG A 356 2.71 -72.32 61.61
C ARG A 356 3.51 -71.06 61.96
N MET A 357 3.19 -70.39 63.06
CA MET A 357 3.97 -69.24 63.58
C MET A 357 5.43 -69.58 63.92
N THR A 358 5.78 -70.85 64.12
CA THR A 358 7.20 -71.26 64.29
C THR A 358 8.02 -71.07 63.02
N GLY A 359 7.39 -71.17 61.84
CA GLY A 359 7.99 -70.92 60.53
C GLY A 359 7.88 -69.48 60.04
N PHE A 360 7.54 -68.52 60.92
CA PHE A 360 7.34 -67.12 60.51
C PHE A 360 8.64 -66.50 59.98
N PRO A 361 8.59 -65.73 58.87
CA PRO A 361 9.81 -65.18 58.26
C PRO A 361 10.62 -64.31 59.23
N PRO A 362 11.95 -64.53 59.38
CA PRO A 362 12.77 -63.83 60.38
C PRO A 362 12.91 -62.33 60.09
N ASN A 363 12.69 -61.91 58.85
CA ASN A 363 12.71 -60.52 58.40
C ASN A 363 11.37 -59.77 58.61
N LYS A 364 10.36 -60.42 59.21
CA LYS A 364 9.02 -59.86 59.48
C LYS A 364 8.69 -59.86 60.98
N ALA A 365 9.64 -59.40 61.79
CA ALA A 365 9.54 -59.41 63.25
C ALA A 365 8.34 -58.61 63.78
N ILE A 366 7.98 -57.50 63.12
CA ILE A 366 6.86 -56.64 63.52
C ILE A 366 5.53 -57.38 63.30
N GLU A 367 5.33 -57.95 62.11
CA GLU A 367 4.12 -58.70 61.78
C GLU A 367 4.00 -59.96 62.66
N LYS A 368 5.11 -60.64 62.94
CA LYS A 368 5.14 -61.77 63.88
C LYS A 368 4.63 -61.37 65.25
N ALA A 369 5.14 -60.28 65.81
CA ALA A 369 4.72 -59.76 67.12
C ALA A 369 3.23 -59.40 67.14
N MET A 370 2.70 -58.82 66.05
CA MET A 370 1.27 -58.53 65.91
C MET A 370 0.41 -59.79 65.94
N PHE A 371 0.80 -60.83 65.20
CA PHE A 371 0.07 -62.11 65.22
C PHE A 371 0.17 -62.82 66.56
N GLU A 372 1.33 -62.79 67.22
CA GLU A 372 1.50 -63.37 68.56
C GLU A 372 0.60 -62.67 69.59
N HIS A 373 0.47 -61.34 69.52
CA HIS A 373 -0.47 -60.59 70.34
C HIS A 373 -1.91 -61.01 70.07
N LEU A 374 -2.31 -61.08 68.80
CA LEU A 374 -3.65 -61.47 68.39
C LEU A 374 -4.00 -62.90 68.82
N ILE A 375 -3.06 -63.84 68.70
CA ILE A 375 -3.20 -65.22 69.16
C ILE A 375 -3.42 -65.24 70.68
N LYS A 376 -2.69 -64.43 71.46
CA LYS A 376 -2.88 -64.34 72.91
C LYS A 376 -4.29 -63.83 73.25
N GLU A 377 -4.76 -62.78 72.59
CA GLU A 377 -6.12 -62.25 72.78
C GLU A 377 -7.19 -63.30 72.45
N ILE A 378 -7.06 -63.98 71.31
CA ILE A 378 -7.98 -65.05 70.90
C ILE A 378 -7.96 -66.19 71.92
N THR A 379 -6.79 -66.55 72.44
CA THR A 379 -6.65 -67.58 73.48
C THR A 379 -7.40 -67.20 74.75
N HIS A 380 -7.24 -65.96 75.22
CA HIS A 380 -7.93 -65.48 76.43
C HIS A 380 -9.44 -65.50 76.24
N ARG A 381 -9.90 -65.07 75.07
CA ARG A 381 -11.32 -65.06 74.74
C ARG A 381 -11.91 -66.46 74.55
N LEU A 382 -11.16 -67.42 74.00
CA LEU A 382 -11.56 -68.83 73.96
C LEU A 382 -11.67 -69.44 75.36
N ASN A 383 -10.68 -69.19 76.23
CA ASN A 383 -10.72 -69.67 77.61
C ASN A 383 -11.92 -69.09 78.37
N PHE A 384 -12.23 -67.80 78.17
CA PHE A 384 -13.42 -67.18 78.75
C PHE A 384 -14.72 -67.80 78.21
N LEU A 385 -14.82 -68.03 76.90
CA LEU A 385 -15.97 -68.71 76.30
C LEU A 385 -16.14 -70.15 76.80
N LYS A 386 -15.03 -70.85 77.01
CA LYS A 386 -15.02 -72.21 77.57
C LYS A 386 -15.50 -72.23 79.01
N GLN A 387 -14.98 -71.36 79.87
CA GLN A 387 -15.43 -71.23 81.26
C GLN A 387 -16.91 -70.86 81.36
N THR A 388 -17.38 -69.94 80.51
CA THR A 388 -18.81 -69.55 80.48
C THR A 388 -19.73 -70.65 79.96
N LEU A 389 -19.26 -71.50 79.04
CA LEU A 389 -20.00 -72.69 78.60
C LEU A 389 -19.97 -73.83 79.63
N GLU A 390 -18.84 -74.03 80.33
CA GLU A 390 -18.73 -74.98 81.43
C GLU A 390 -19.67 -74.61 82.58
N VAL A 391 -19.79 -73.32 82.93
CA VAL A 391 -20.76 -72.82 83.93
C VAL A 391 -22.21 -72.92 83.47
N LYS A 392 -22.48 -72.92 82.15
CA LYS A 392 -23.84 -73.10 81.61
C LYS A 392 -24.26 -74.58 81.50
N ASN A 393 -23.30 -75.49 81.45
CA ASN A 393 -23.52 -76.93 81.28
C ASN A 393 -23.29 -77.74 82.58
N ALA A 394 -22.75 -77.12 83.62
CA ALA A 394 -22.72 -77.60 85.00
C ALA A 394 -23.96 -77.12 85.76
#